data_AF-A0A2V9G3P8-F1
#
_entry.id   AF-A0A2V9G3P8-F1
#
_cell.length_a   1.000
_cell.length_b   1.000
_cell.length_c   1.000
_cell.angle_alpha   90.00
_cell.angle_beta   90.00
_cell.angle_gamma   90.00
#
_symmetry.space_group_name_H-M   'P 1'
#
loop_
_entity.id
_entity.type
_entity.pdbx_description
1 polymer ?
#
loop_
_entity_poly.entity_id
_entity_poly.type
_entity_poly.pdbx_seq_one_letter_code
_entity_poly.pdbx_strand_id
1 'polypeptide(L)'
;MALHWSLVMNMIRHSSFVLLVCSIAWAQYHGPVGSGHERKRWAEIPEQRNAIHLSNTPDPRELKRDADELAQLSRAIPAEIEEVSRGLVSSNLTKRLKRIEKLSKKLRDAVERSSR
;
A
#
# COMPACT_ATOMS: atom_id res chain seq x y z
N MET A 1 -3.43 -47.06 -15.92
CA MET A 1 -2.32 -46.16 -15.52
C MET A 1 -2.10 -45.15 -16.63
N ALA A 2 -1.96 -43.87 -16.27
CA ALA A 2 -1.75 -42.71 -17.15
C ALA A 2 -3.00 -42.08 -17.79
N LEU A 3 -3.78 -41.31 -17.03
CA LEU A 3 -4.56 -40.15 -17.52
C LEU A 3 -5.01 -39.28 -16.31
N HIS A 4 -4.14 -38.40 -15.76
CA HIS A 4 -4.59 -37.35 -14.81
C HIS A 4 -3.56 -36.21 -14.60
N TRP A 5 -2.88 -35.69 -15.63
CA TRP A 5 -1.99 -34.52 -15.43
C TRP A 5 -1.95 -33.55 -16.63
N SER A 6 -3.10 -33.29 -17.27
CA SER A 6 -3.20 -32.29 -18.36
C SER A 6 -4.29 -31.24 -18.14
N LEU A 7 -4.44 -30.73 -16.91
CA LEU A 7 -5.42 -29.67 -16.63
C LEU A 7 -4.96 -28.52 -15.72
N VAL A 8 -3.68 -28.46 -15.32
CA VAL A 8 -3.17 -27.38 -14.45
C VAL A 8 -2.14 -26.47 -15.15
N MET A 9 -1.80 -26.75 -16.41
CA MET A 9 -0.77 -25.98 -17.13
C MET A 9 -1.28 -25.42 -18.46
N ASN A 10 -2.48 -24.83 -18.46
CA ASN A 10 -2.97 -24.04 -19.59
C ASN A 10 -4.07 -23.06 -19.18
N MET A 11 -3.73 -22.06 -18.36
CA MET A 11 -4.58 -20.90 -18.13
C MET A 11 -3.78 -19.60 -17.91
N ILE A 12 -2.60 -19.51 -18.54
CA ILE A 12 -1.78 -18.28 -18.64
C ILE A 12 -1.77 -17.83 -20.12
N ARG A 13 -2.94 -17.88 -20.73
CA ARG A 13 -3.22 -17.33 -22.05
C ARG A 13 -4.66 -16.86 -21.98
N HIS A 14 -4.89 -15.58 -22.27
CA HIS A 14 -6.18 -14.89 -22.20
C HIS A 14 -6.59 -14.33 -20.84
N SER A 15 -5.88 -13.29 -20.37
CA SER A 15 -6.58 -12.15 -19.76
C SER A 15 -5.77 -10.86 -19.90
N SER A 16 -5.27 -10.61 -21.11
CA SER A 16 -4.91 -9.26 -21.56
C SER A 16 -6.13 -8.62 -22.21
N PHE A 17 -7.28 -8.56 -21.52
CA PHE A 17 -8.47 -7.88 -22.06
C PHE A 17 -9.55 -7.59 -21.01
N VAL A 18 -9.19 -7.09 -19.82
CA VAL A 18 -10.14 -6.37 -18.96
C VAL A 18 -9.44 -5.17 -18.31
N LEU A 19 -8.81 -4.33 -19.14
CA LEU A 19 -8.59 -2.91 -18.82
C LEU A 19 -9.70 -2.08 -19.50
N LEU A 20 -10.94 -2.52 -19.30
CA LEU A 20 -12.13 -1.80 -19.73
C LEU A 20 -12.67 -1.04 -18.51
N VAL A 21 -12.14 0.17 -18.33
CA VAL A 21 -12.88 1.36 -17.89
C VAL A 21 -13.86 1.14 -16.71
N CYS A 22 -13.34 1.09 -15.49
CA CYS A 22 -14.07 1.66 -14.35
C CYS A 22 -13.52 3.07 -14.12
N SER A 23 -14.00 3.98 -14.96
CA SER A 23 -13.95 5.41 -14.74
C SER A 23 -14.47 5.74 -13.35
N ILE A 24 -13.59 6.39 -12.60
CA ILE A 24 -13.82 7.47 -11.65
C ILE A 24 -15.27 8.01 -11.74
N ALA A 25 -16.12 7.58 -10.81
CA ALA A 25 -17.38 8.24 -10.49
C ALA A 25 -17.44 8.47 -8.97
N TRP A 26 -16.40 9.12 -8.44
CA TRP A 26 -16.46 9.83 -7.17
C TRP A 26 -16.52 11.32 -7.52
N ALA A 27 -17.59 11.73 -8.19
CA ALA A 27 -17.90 13.12 -8.43
C ALA A 27 -19.38 13.34 -8.17
N GLN A 28 -19.66 14.34 -7.33
CA GLN A 28 -20.97 14.93 -7.03
C GLN A 28 -21.74 14.33 -5.84
N TYR A 29 -21.09 14.28 -4.66
CA TYR A 29 -21.79 14.76 -3.46
C TYR A 29 -21.77 16.29 -3.52
N HIS A 30 -22.92 16.88 -3.87
CA HIS A 30 -23.11 18.32 -3.91
C HIS A 30 -24.11 18.71 -2.81
N GLY A 31 -23.62 19.47 -1.82
CA GLY A 31 -24.45 20.25 -0.90
C GLY A 31 -23.80 20.42 0.49
N PRO A 32 -24.04 21.54 1.23
CA PRO A 32 -24.66 22.81 0.85
C PRO A 32 -23.67 23.99 0.89
N VAL A 33 -23.98 25.05 0.15
CA VAL A 33 -23.24 26.32 0.16
C VAL A 33 -23.44 27.01 1.51
N GLY A 34 -22.44 26.93 2.38
CA GLY A 34 -22.35 27.72 3.61
C GLY A 34 -21.51 28.96 3.38
N SER A 35 -22.18 30.09 3.16
CA SER A 35 -21.58 31.43 3.16
C SER A 35 -21.10 31.81 4.56
N GLY A 36 -19.85 32.28 4.69
CA GLY A 36 -19.42 32.87 5.96
C GLY A 36 -17.91 33.07 6.08
N HIS A 37 -17.42 34.17 5.53
CA HIS A 37 -16.42 35.07 6.12
C HIS A 37 -15.29 34.44 6.99
N GLU A 38 -14.05 34.44 6.47
CA GLU A 38 -12.81 34.89 7.16
C GLU A 38 -11.58 34.60 6.28
N ARG A 39 -11.09 35.59 5.53
CA ARG A 39 -9.91 36.41 5.88
C ARG A 39 -8.65 35.63 6.30
N LYS A 40 -7.72 35.57 5.35
CA LYS A 40 -6.26 35.76 5.49
C LYS A 40 -5.53 34.92 6.55
N ARG A 41 -4.93 33.82 6.11
CA ARG A 41 -3.82 33.17 6.83
C ARG A 41 -2.81 32.57 5.82
N TRP A 42 -1.88 33.44 5.42
CA TRP A 42 -0.54 33.17 4.86
C TRP A 42 -0.41 32.55 3.46
N ALA A 43 0.29 33.27 2.59
CA ALA A 43 1.07 32.69 1.51
C ALA A 43 2.15 31.80 2.15
N GLU A 44 1.87 30.50 2.28
CA GLU A 44 2.93 29.54 2.57
C GLU A 44 3.91 29.57 1.39
N ILE A 45 5.10 30.09 1.64
CA ILE A 45 6.22 30.05 0.69
C ILE A 45 6.48 28.57 0.37
N PRO A 46 6.31 28.10 -0.89
CA PRO A 46 6.45 26.67 -1.24
C PRO A 46 7.87 26.12 -0.97
N GLU A 47 8.82 27.01 -0.75
CA GLU A 47 10.24 26.71 -0.51
C GLU A 47 10.49 25.98 0.83
N GLN A 48 9.69 26.25 1.86
CA GLN A 48 9.89 25.62 3.18
C GLN A 48 9.38 24.17 3.22
N ARG A 49 8.35 23.85 2.44
CA ARG A 49 7.84 22.47 2.28
C ARG A 49 8.81 21.60 1.47
N ASN A 50 9.50 22.20 0.50
CA ASN A 50 10.47 21.50 -0.35
C ASN A 50 11.78 21.20 0.39
N ALA A 51 12.24 22.09 1.27
CA ALA A 51 13.46 21.90 2.05
C ALA A 51 13.40 20.70 3.02
N ILE A 52 12.22 20.37 3.55
CA ILE A 52 12.02 19.18 4.41
C ILE A 52 12.12 17.88 3.61
N HIS A 53 11.90 17.93 2.30
CA HIS A 53 11.79 16.75 1.45
C HIS A 53 13.12 16.33 0.78
N LEU A 54 14.13 17.19 0.78
CA LEU A 54 15.40 16.95 0.06
C LEU A 54 16.48 16.22 0.86
N SER A 55 16.47 16.24 2.20
CA SER A 55 17.60 15.73 3.01
C SER A 55 17.40 14.35 3.63
N ASN A 56 16.33 13.63 3.29
CA ASN A 56 15.94 12.42 4.02
C ASN A 56 16.17 11.13 3.19
N THR A 57 17.31 11.04 2.51
CA THR A 57 17.74 9.80 1.86
C THR A 57 17.90 8.72 2.94
N PRO A 58 17.13 7.62 2.92
CA PRO A 58 17.15 6.66 4.01
C PRO A 58 18.46 5.86 3.94
N ASP A 59 19.06 5.59 5.10
CA ASP A 59 20.26 4.75 5.18
C ASP A 59 19.98 3.35 4.57
N PRO A 60 20.79 2.88 3.61
CA PRO A 60 20.65 1.53 3.03
C PRO A 60 20.58 0.40 4.07
N ARG A 61 21.27 0.53 5.21
CA ARG A 61 21.21 -0.46 6.29
C ARG A 61 19.83 -0.49 6.95
N GLU A 62 19.21 0.66 7.12
CA GLU A 62 17.83 0.74 7.64
C GLU A 62 16.84 0.16 6.65
N LEU A 63 16.97 0.44 5.35
CA LEU A 63 16.11 -0.12 4.32
C LEU A 63 16.21 -1.65 4.28
N LYS A 64 17.41 -2.20 4.43
CA LYS A 64 17.60 -3.65 4.52
C LYS A 64 16.89 -4.22 5.75
N ARG A 65 17.07 -3.60 6.92
CA ARG A 65 16.41 -4.03 8.17
C ARG A 65 14.88 -3.98 8.03
N ASP A 66 14.35 -2.93 7.44
CA ASP A 66 12.91 -2.76 7.22
C ASP A 66 12.37 -3.83 6.25
N ALA A 67 13.14 -4.21 5.23
CA ALA A 67 12.79 -5.29 4.31
C ALA A 67 12.82 -6.67 5.00
N ASP A 68 13.83 -6.93 5.84
CA ASP A 68 13.94 -8.15 6.62
C ASP A 68 12.77 -8.26 7.63
N GLU A 69 12.41 -7.16 8.29
CA GLU A 69 11.24 -7.11 9.19
C GLU A 69 9.94 -7.38 8.43
N LEU A 70 9.75 -6.75 7.26
CA LEU A 70 8.59 -7.00 6.41
C LEU A 70 8.47 -8.48 6.05
N ALA A 71 9.57 -9.09 5.60
CA ALA A 71 9.60 -10.52 5.25
C ALA A 71 9.25 -11.40 6.45
N GLN A 72 9.76 -11.09 7.63
CA GLN A 72 9.46 -11.82 8.86
C GLN A 72 7.99 -11.72 9.25
N LEU A 73 7.40 -10.52 9.20
CA LEU A 73 5.99 -10.32 9.53
C LEU A 73 5.09 -11.03 8.52
N SER A 74 5.41 -10.95 7.23
CA SER A 74 4.62 -11.61 6.18
C SER A 74 4.56 -13.14 6.33
N ARG A 75 5.64 -13.78 6.81
CA ARG A 75 5.69 -15.24 7.02
C ARG A 75 4.61 -15.76 7.98
N ALA A 76 4.20 -14.94 8.93
CA ALA A 76 3.26 -15.36 9.97
C ALA A 76 1.80 -15.03 9.64
N ILE A 77 1.52 -14.41 8.48
CA ILE A 77 0.14 -14.15 8.02
C ILE A 77 -0.65 -15.44 7.77
N PRO A 78 -0.15 -16.46 7.04
CA PRO A 78 -0.96 -17.62 6.71
C PRO A 78 -1.51 -18.34 7.95
N ALA A 79 -0.67 -18.54 8.97
CA ALA A 79 -1.08 -19.16 10.22
C ALA A 79 -2.17 -18.36 10.97
N GLU A 80 -2.04 -17.03 11.02
CA GLU A 80 -3.05 -16.18 11.66
C GLU A 80 -4.35 -16.09 10.85
N ILE A 81 -4.29 -16.23 9.53
CA ILE A 81 -5.49 -16.33 8.68
C ILE A 81 -6.23 -17.66 8.96
N GLU A 82 -5.51 -18.76 9.17
CA GLU A 82 -6.13 -20.01 9.60
C GLU A 82 -6.83 -19.86 10.96
N GLU A 83 -6.24 -19.15 11.92
CA GLU A 83 -6.90 -18.83 13.19
C GLU A 83 -8.18 -18.02 13.00
N VAL A 84 -8.15 -17.00 12.14
CA VAL A 84 -9.35 -16.21 11.80
C VAL A 84 -10.42 -17.08 11.14
N SER A 85 -10.03 -18.01 10.27
CA SER A 85 -10.97 -18.96 9.64
C SER A 85 -11.66 -19.87 10.66
N ARG A 86 -11.02 -20.12 11.81
CA ARG A 86 -11.58 -20.83 12.97
C ARG A 86 -12.44 -19.94 13.88
N GLY A 87 -12.71 -18.70 13.48
CA GLY A 87 -13.52 -17.74 14.25
C GLY A 87 -12.75 -17.01 15.36
N LEU A 88 -11.41 -17.13 15.40
CA LEU A 88 -10.59 -16.41 16.38
C LEU A 88 -10.25 -15.02 15.85
N VAL A 89 -10.78 -13.97 16.50
CA VAL A 89 -10.46 -12.58 16.15
C VAL A 89 -9.08 -12.22 16.70
N SER A 90 -8.06 -12.29 15.85
CA SER A 90 -6.68 -11.94 16.23
C SER A 90 -6.44 -10.43 16.11
N SER A 91 -6.44 -9.72 17.24
CA SER A 91 -5.97 -8.32 17.29
C SER A 91 -4.51 -8.18 16.86
N ASN A 92 -3.74 -9.27 16.94
CA ASN A 92 -2.35 -9.36 16.51
C ASN A 92 -2.23 -9.24 14.98
N LEU A 93 -3.13 -9.90 14.24
CA LEU A 93 -3.14 -9.86 12.77
C LEU A 93 -3.33 -8.45 12.24
N THR A 94 -4.31 -7.70 12.76
CA THR A 94 -4.55 -6.31 12.35
C THR A 94 -3.35 -5.42 12.60
N LYS A 95 -2.70 -5.54 13.77
CA LYS A 95 -1.49 -4.77 14.10
C LYS A 95 -0.33 -5.12 13.16
N ARG A 96 -0.15 -6.41 12.87
CA ARG A 96 0.88 -6.91 11.97
C ARG A 96 0.68 -6.40 10.55
N LEU A 97 -0.53 -6.50 10.00
CA LEU A 97 -0.86 -5.99 8.67
C LEU A 97 -0.58 -4.49 8.56
N LYS A 98 -0.96 -3.71 9.58
CA LYS A 98 -0.66 -2.26 9.63
C LYS A 98 0.85 -1.98 9.66
N ARG A 99 1.65 -2.83 10.31
CA ARG A 99 3.11 -2.69 10.31
C ARG A 99 3.69 -3.02 8.93
N ILE A 100 3.21 -4.07 8.28
CA ILE A 100 3.61 -4.45 6.91
C ILE A 100 3.29 -3.31 5.93
N GLU A 101 2.11 -2.71 6.01
CA GLU A 101 1.73 -1.56 5.17
C GLU A 101 2.69 -0.38 5.33
N LYS A 102 3.09 -0.06 6.57
CA LYS A 102 4.04 1.02 6.83
C LYS A 102 5.42 0.73 6.25
N LEU A 103 5.91 -0.50 6.43
CA LEU A 103 7.22 -0.91 5.92
C LEU A 103 7.23 -0.93 4.39
N SER A 104 6.19 -1.48 3.76
CA SER A 104 6.09 -1.54 2.29
C SER A 104 6.03 -0.14 1.68
N LYS A 105 5.28 0.78 2.29
CA LYS A 105 5.25 2.19 1.89
C LYS A 105 6.63 2.83 2.01
N LYS A 106 7.31 2.67 3.15
CA LYS A 106 8.65 3.25 3.37
C LYS A 106 9.66 2.77 2.33
N LEU A 107 9.67 1.47 2.05
CA LEU A 107 10.56 0.86 1.06
C LEU A 107 10.26 1.36 -0.36
N ARG A 108 8.98 1.38 -0.77
CA ARG A 108 8.58 1.91 -2.08
C ARG A 108 8.99 3.37 -2.23
N ASP A 109 8.66 4.21 -1.26
CA ASP A 109 8.99 5.63 -1.28
C ASP A 109 10.51 5.84 -1.33
N ALA A 110 11.31 4.93 -0.76
CA ALA A 110 12.78 4.95 -0.85
C ALA A 110 13.29 4.59 -2.25
N VAL A 111 12.73 3.55 -2.89
CA VAL A 111 13.07 3.16 -4.27
C VAL A 111 12.72 4.28 -5.26
N GLU A 112 11.53 4.87 -5.12
CA GLU A 112 11.09 5.99 -5.97
C GLU A 112 12.00 7.22 -5.85
N ARG A 113 12.54 7.49 -4.65
CA ARG A 113 13.51 8.57 -4.44
C ARG A 113 14.90 8.24 -4.96
N SER A 114 15.33 6.98 -4.87
CA SER A 114 16.62 6.53 -5.43
C SER A 114 16.64 6.50 -6.96
N SER A 115 15.47 6.46 -7.61
CA SER A 115 15.36 6.43 -9.07
C SER A 115 15.28 7.82 -9.72
N ARG A 116 15.23 8.90 -8.92
CA ARG A 116 15.24 10.29 -9.40
C ARG A 116 16.66 10.82 -9.49
#